data_AF-A0A645EIQ2-F1
#
_entry.id   AF-A0A645EIQ2-F1
#
_cell.length_a   1.000
_cell.length_b   1.000
_cell.length_c   1.000
_cell.angle_alpha   90.00
_cell.angle_beta   90.00
_cell.angle_gamma   90.00
#
_symmetry.space_group_name_H-M   'P 1'
#
loop_
_entity.id
_entity.type
_entity.pdbx_description
1 polymer ?
#
loop_
_entity_poly.entity_id
_entity_poly.type
_entity_poly.pdbx_seq_one_letter_code
_entity_poly.pdbx_strand_id
1 'polypeptide(L)'
;MVIQKTSPTLYQALGVYLPLITTNCAVLGVAILNIQSEYNLIETIFNGFAAAVGFTLAIVLFAGIRERLEISDIPEIFQGFPIALISAGLMSIAFLGFSGLVK
;
A
#
# COMPACT_ATOMS: atom_id res chain seq x y z
N MET A 1 -17.29 -11.18 5.48
CA MET A 1 -18.17 -12.31 5.11
C MET A 1 -17.59 -13.23 4.06
N VAL A 2 -17.06 -12.73 2.93
CA VAL A 2 -16.44 -13.59 1.91
C VAL A 2 -15.16 -14.25 2.43
N ILE A 3 -14.20 -13.47 2.94
CA ILE A 3 -12.91 -13.98 3.45
C ILE A 3 -13.12 -14.97 4.61
N GLN A 4 -14.07 -14.71 5.51
CA GLN A 4 -14.40 -15.63 6.62
C GLN A 4 -14.85 -17.02 6.13
N LYS A 5 -15.52 -17.09 4.96
CA LYS A 5 -15.99 -18.34 4.37
C LYS A 5 -14.94 -19.01 3.47
N THR A 6 -14.10 -18.24 2.77
CA THR A 6 -13.12 -18.78 1.84
C THR A 6 -11.76 -19.09 2.49
N SER A 7 -11.34 -18.31 3.48
CA SER A 7 -10.07 -18.48 4.20
C SER A 7 -10.17 -17.98 5.65
N PRO A 8 -10.52 -18.87 6.60
CA PRO A 8 -10.65 -18.53 8.02
C PRO A 8 -9.32 -18.08 8.65
N THR A 9 -8.19 -18.66 8.19
CA THR A 9 -6.85 -18.32 8.68
C THR A 9 -6.48 -16.88 8.33
N LEU A 10 -6.76 -16.45 7.10
CA LEU A 10 -6.51 -15.07 6.67
C LEU A 10 -7.42 -14.08 7.41
N TYR A 11 -8.69 -14.45 7.63
CA TYR A 11 -9.62 -13.62 8.40
C TYR A 11 -9.11 -13.35 9.83
N GLN A 12 -8.58 -14.38 10.49
CA GLN A 12 -8.00 -14.27 11.84
C GLN A 12 -6.70 -13.46 11.84
N ALA A 13 -5.83 -13.67 10.84
CA ALA A 13 -4.57 -12.94 10.71
C ALA A 13 -4.78 -11.44 10.47
N LEU A 14 -5.75 -11.05 9.64
CA LEU A 14 -6.04 -9.64 9.38
C LEU A 14 -6.83 -8.98 10.52
N GLY A 15 -7.78 -9.68 11.17
CA GLY A 15 -8.50 -9.17 12.35
C GLY A 15 -8.98 -7.72 12.20
N VAL A 16 -8.42 -6.83 13.03
CA VAL A 16 -8.73 -5.38 13.08
C VAL A 16 -8.35 -4.63 11.79
N TYR A 17 -7.43 -5.16 10.99
CA TYR A 17 -7.05 -4.55 9.71
C TYR A 17 -8.16 -4.62 8.66
N LEU A 18 -9.10 -5.57 8.75
CA LEU A 18 -10.22 -5.68 7.80
C LEU A 18 -11.10 -4.40 7.77
N PRO A 19 -11.57 -3.88 8.92
CA PRO A 19 -12.19 -2.56 8.99
C PRO A 19 -11.25 -1.41 8.59
N LEU A 20 -9.97 -1.44 8.98
CA LEU A 20 -9.05 -0.34 8.69
C LEU A 20 -8.75 -0.16 7.19
N ILE A 21 -8.94 -1.20 6.38
CA ILE A 21 -8.84 -1.11 4.92
C ILE A 21 -9.87 -0.12 4.35
N THR A 22 -11.08 -0.04 4.92
CA THR A 22 -12.12 0.87 4.39
C THR A 22 -11.79 2.34 4.64
N THR A 23 -11.00 2.63 5.67
CA THR A 23 -10.51 3.98 6.01
C THR A 23 -9.10 4.25 5.49
N ASN A 24 -8.65 3.51 4.48
CA ASN A 24 -7.32 3.65 3.92
C ASN A 24 -7.16 4.96 3.13
N CYS A 25 -6.03 5.65 3.33
CA CYS A 25 -5.73 6.93 2.69
C CYS A 25 -5.59 6.85 1.16
N ALA A 26 -5.06 5.75 0.63
CA ALA A 26 -4.92 5.57 -0.82
C ALA A 26 -6.29 5.34 -1.47
N VAL A 27 -7.15 4.53 -0.85
CA VAL A 27 -8.52 4.28 -1.35
C VAL A 27 -9.33 5.57 -1.40
N LEU A 28 -9.32 6.35 -0.32
CA LEU A 28 -9.99 7.65 -0.26
C LEU A 28 -9.37 8.64 -1.27
N GLY A 29 -8.04 8.67 -1.38
CA GLY A 29 -7.33 9.56 -2.31
C GLY A 29 -7.70 9.32 -3.76
N VAL A 30 -7.77 8.06 -4.20
CA VAL A 30 -8.19 7.71 -5.57
C VAL A 30 -9.62 8.15 -5.84
N ALA A 31 -10.53 7.98 -4.88
CA ALA A 31 -11.91 8.44 -5.02
C ALA A 31 -12.00 9.96 -5.21
N ILE A 32 -11.23 10.73 -4.42
CA ILE A 32 -11.17 12.19 -4.54
C ILE A 32 -10.56 12.61 -5.89
N LEU A 33 -9.47 11.96 -6.31
CA LEU A 33 -8.80 12.25 -7.58
C LEU A 33 -9.70 12.00 -8.80
N ASN A 34 -10.51 10.93 -8.77
CA ASN A 34 -11.47 10.65 -9.83
C ASN A 34 -12.52 11.76 -9.96
N ILE A 35 -13.00 12.28 -8.82
CA ILE A 35 -13.97 13.39 -8.79
C ILE A 35 -13.33 14.67 -9.31
N GLN A 36 -12.10 14.98 -8.87
CA GLN A 36 -11.38 16.19 -9.29
C GLN A 36 -11.00 16.17 -10.78
N SER A 37 -10.78 14.99 -11.34
CA SER A 37 -10.43 14.81 -12.75
C SER A 37 -11.66 14.67 -13.66
N GLU A 38 -12.88 14.75 -13.10
CA GLU A 38 -14.16 14.61 -13.81
C GLU A 38 -14.27 13.33 -14.66
N TYR A 39 -13.69 12.23 -14.18
CA TYR A 39 -13.68 10.96 -14.92
C TYR A 39 -15.08 10.37 -15.04
N ASN A 40 -15.38 9.83 -16.23
CA ASN A 40 -16.59 9.04 -16.44
C ASN A 40 -16.49 7.67 -15.74
N LEU A 41 -17.58 6.87 -15.80
CA LEU A 41 -17.64 5.57 -15.14
C LEU A 41 -16.51 4.62 -15.60
N ILE A 42 -16.22 4.58 -16.89
CA ILE A 42 -15.24 3.67 -17.48
C ILE A 42 -13.83 4.08 -17.05
N GLU A 43 -13.51 5.37 -17.17
CA GLU A 43 -12.23 5.95 -16.72
C GLU A 43 -12.01 5.72 -15.23
N THR A 44 -13.04 5.89 -14.41
CA THR A 44 -12.99 5.66 -12.95
C THR A 44 -12.66 4.20 -12.62
N ILE A 45 -13.24 3.24 -13.34
CA ILE A 45 -12.95 1.81 -13.14
C ILE A 45 -11.50 1.50 -13.49
N PHE A 46 -11.02 1.98 -14.64
CA PHE A 46 -9.63 1.76 -15.05
C PHE A 46 -8.63 2.45 -14.12
N ASN A 47 -8.89 3.69 -13.72
CA ASN A 47 -8.01 4.40 -12.79
C ASN A 47 -7.98 3.72 -11.41
N GLY A 48 -9.14 3.32 -10.89
CA GLY A 48 -9.22 2.58 -9.63
C GLY A 48 -8.45 1.26 -9.66
N PHE A 49 -8.59 0.49 -10.75
CA PHE A 49 -7.87 -0.76 -10.93
C PHE A 49 -6.35 -0.53 -11.06
N ALA A 50 -5.93 0.42 -11.89
CA ALA A 50 -4.51 0.74 -12.07
C ALA A 50 -3.86 1.23 -10.76
N ALA A 51 -4.55 2.08 -10.00
CA ALA A 51 -4.09 2.54 -8.69
C ALA A 51 -3.96 1.39 -7.69
N ALA A 52 -4.93 0.46 -7.66
CA ALA A 52 -4.87 -0.73 -6.80
C ALA A 52 -3.70 -1.66 -7.17
N VAL A 53 -3.41 -1.84 -8.45
CA VAL A 53 -2.23 -2.61 -8.92
C VAL A 53 -0.94 -1.93 -8.48
N GLY A 54 -0.82 -0.61 -8.65
CA GLY A 54 0.34 0.16 -8.19
C GLY A 54 0.54 0.09 -6.67
N PHE A 55 -0.54 0.21 -5.90
CA PHE A 55 -0.50 0.08 -4.44
C PHE A 55 -0.09 -1.33 -4.01
N THR A 56 -0.59 -2.36 -4.69
CA THR A 56 -0.19 -3.75 -4.45
C THR A 56 1.30 -3.94 -4.67
N LEU A 57 1.85 -3.43 -5.77
CA LEU A 57 3.28 -3.46 -6.05
C LEU A 57 4.09 -2.77 -4.94
N ALA A 58 3.65 -1.59 -4.50
CA ALA A 58 4.32 -0.85 -3.43
C ALA A 58 4.35 -1.64 -2.10
N ILE A 59 3.24 -2.25 -1.69
CA ILE A 59 3.20 -3.07 -0.47
C ILE A 59 4.07 -4.33 -0.60
N VAL A 60 4.05 -5.01 -1.75
CA VAL A 60 4.89 -6.21 -1.97
C VAL A 60 6.37 -5.88 -1.89
N LEU A 61 6.81 -4.77 -2.51
CA LEU A 61 8.18 -4.31 -2.41
C LEU A 61 8.55 -3.95 -0.96
N PHE A 62 7.66 -3.26 -0.25
CA PHE A 62 7.88 -2.93 1.14
C PHE A 62 7.96 -4.17 2.05
N ALA A 63 7.13 -5.18 1.80
CA ALA A 63 7.20 -6.46 2.50
C ALA A 63 8.55 -7.15 2.28
N GLY A 64 9.05 -7.18 1.04
CA GLY A 64 10.38 -7.73 0.74
C GLY A 64 11.53 -6.96 1.40
N ILE A 65 11.40 -5.63 1.54
CA ILE A 65 12.35 -4.83 2.32
C ILE A 65 12.30 -5.25 3.80
N ARG A 66 11.10 -5.43 4.37
CA ARG A 66 10.94 -5.83 5.77
C ARG A 66 11.52 -7.22 6.06
N GLU A 67 11.28 -8.21 5.21
CA GLU A 67 11.89 -9.55 5.35
C GLU A 67 13.43 -9.48 5.36
N ARG A 68 14.02 -8.62 4.53
CA ARG A 68 15.48 -8.42 4.53
C ARG A 68 15.98 -7.73 5.79
N LEU A 69 15.22 -6.77 6.33
CA LEU A 69 15.57 -6.06 7.56
C LEU A 69 15.52 -6.99 8.79
N GLU A 70 14.66 -8.00 8.81
CA GLU A 70 14.57 -8.97 9.91
C GLU A 70 15.86 -9.79 10.12
N ILE A 71 16.62 -10.03 9.05
CA ILE A 71 17.90 -10.76 9.10
C ILE A 71 19.12 -9.82 9.12
N SER A 72 18.91 -8.51 9.21
CA SER A 72 19.98 -7.51 9.18
C SER A 72 20.37 -7.07 10.60
N ASP A 73 21.65 -6.74 10.80
CA ASP A 73 22.14 -6.22 12.08
C ASP A 73 21.71 -4.75 12.30
N ILE A 74 20.53 -4.57 12.91
CA ILE A 74 19.95 -3.26 13.22
C ILE A 74 20.08 -2.99 14.74
N PRO A 75 20.58 -1.80 15.15
CA PRO A 75 20.63 -1.43 16.56
C PRO A 75 19.24 -1.51 17.21
N GLU A 76 19.17 -1.99 18.46
CA GLU A 76 17.92 -2.29 19.17
C GLU A 76 16.90 -1.13 19.16
N ILE A 77 17.39 0.11 19.26
CA ILE A 77 16.57 1.35 19.27
C ILE A 77 15.79 1.55 17.96
N PHE A 78 16.29 1.02 16.84
CA PHE A 78 15.67 1.19 15.52
C PHE A 78 14.78 0.02 15.08
N GLN A 79 14.77 -1.08 15.83
CA GLN A 79 14.03 -2.28 15.44
C GLN A 79 12.51 -2.05 15.41
N GLY A 80 11.84 -2.69 14.47
CA GLY A 80 10.39 -2.59 14.30
C GLY A 80 9.95 -1.32 13.54
N PHE A 81 9.18 -0.46 14.20
CA PHE A 81 8.52 0.68 13.56
C PHE A 81 9.48 1.79 13.05
N PRO A 82 10.54 2.18 13.79
CA PRO A 82 11.44 3.24 13.33
C PRO A 82 12.13 2.91 12.00
N ILE A 83 12.72 1.73 11.87
CA ILE A 83 13.37 1.31 10.60
C ILE A 83 12.34 1.13 9.48
N ALA A 84 11.12 0.70 9.78
CA ALA A 84 10.04 0.62 8.80
C ALA A 84 9.69 2.01 8.23
N LEU A 85 9.64 3.06 9.05
CA LEU A 85 9.42 4.43 8.57
C LEU A 85 10.59 4.96 7.73
N ILE A 86 11.83 4.71 8.14
CA ILE A 86 13.02 5.12 7.39
C ILE A 86 13.03 4.45 6.02
N SER A 87 12.81 3.14 5.97
CA SER A 87 12.76 2.38 4.71
C SER A 87 11.58 2.80 3.82
N ALA A 88 10.42 3.11 4.38
CA ALA A 88 9.29 3.67 3.62
C ALA A 88 9.65 5.04 3.01
N GLY A 89 10.37 5.88 3.75
CA GLY A 89 10.89 7.16 3.25
C GLY A 89 11.87 6.99 2.10
N LEU A 90 12.84 6.10 2.23
CA LEU A 90 13.80 5.78 1.16
C LEU A 90 13.11 5.20 -0.08
N MET A 91 12.11 4.33 0.12
CA MET A 91 11.30 3.79 -0.96
C MET A 91 10.53 4.91 -1.68
N SER A 92 9.94 5.86 -0.95
CA SER A 92 9.28 7.03 -1.53
C SER A 92 10.22 7.86 -2.42
N ILE A 93 11.46 8.08 -1.98
CA ILE A 93 12.49 8.78 -2.77
C ILE A 93 12.79 8.01 -4.07
N ALA A 94 12.84 6.68 -4.03
CA ALA A 94 13.02 5.87 -5.23
C ALA A 94 11.84 6.04 -6.20
N PHE A 95 10.60 6.07 -5.70
CA PHE A 95 9.41 6.31 -6.53
C PHE A 95 9.34 7.72 -7.11
N LEU A 96 9.92 8.74 -6.44
CA LEU A 96 10.04 10.09 -7.02
C LEU A 96 10.86 10.10 -8.32
N GLY A 97 11.70 9.09 -8.57
CA GLY A 97 12.39 8.92 -9.85
C GLY A 97 11.46 8.70 -11.05
N PHE A 98 10.20 8.30 -10.83
CA PHE A 98 9.17 8.23 -11.87
C PHE A 98 8.45 9.57 -12.10
N SER A 99 8.71 10.58 -11.27
CA SER A 99 8.14 11.91 -11.46
C SER A 99 8.66 12.52 -12.78
N GLY A 100 7.74 12.92 -13.66
CA GLY A 100 8.07 13.46 -14.98
C GLY A 100 8.24 12.43 -16.10
N LEU A 101 7.92 11.16 -15.86
CA LEU A 101 7.99 10.10 -16.87
C LEU A 101 6.91 10.24 -17.96
N VAL A 102 5.81 10.92 -17.66
CA VAL A 102 4.74 11.26 -18.61
C VAL A 102 4.46 12.76 -18.47
N LYS A 103 4.41 13.46 -19.61
CA LYS A 103 4.03 14.87 -19.72
C LYS A 103 2.58 14.98 -20.17
#